data_AF-A0AAN8J7S2-F1
#
_entry.id   AF-A0AAN8J7S2-F1
#
_cell.length_a   1.000
_cell.length_b   1.000
_cell.length_c   1.000
_cell.angle_alpha   90.00
_cell.angle_beta   90.00
_cell.angle_gamma   90.00
#
_symmetry.space_group_name_H-M   'P 1'
#
loop_
_entity.id
_entity.type
_entity.pdbx_description
1 polymer ?
#
loop_
_entity_poly.entity_id
_entity_poly.type
_entity_poly.pdbx_seq_one_letter_code
_entity_poly.pdbx_strand_id
1 'polypeptide(L)'
;MYVKYNIVLCLLLTIAEVSSYAPIEYMDSNCNGTLYVAAANRLKLDSYMVAGFSDNCQVQLKAADVFKSSIAVRISFLHVHVPCDEGIIVINGFGTAVTSWCGYGSPSISFKSLTDTGTVKFQKNSGVSVFTSSFDLLITEVNYGFCDTTEFQCDNGDCINKILLTCDGNNNCGDDSDEAAGICIWTYPVIVGVSLGAVGFFAMIVVCVVTLRYRKRRVYTHQNIAQPFYIQPHQQYGVKPQQQYGVQPQLQYGGQQFAEGTPSYQESITPTAISFLQK
;
A
#
# COMPACT_ATOMS: atom_id res chain seq x y z
N MET A 1 -19.05 -21.30 1.78
CA MET A 1 -18.08 -21.00 2.87
C MET A 1 -16.81 -20.27 2.40
N TYR A 2 -16.74 -19.80 1.15
CA TYR A 2 -15.56 -19.13 0.58
C TYR A 2 -15.53 -17.59 0.74
N VAL A 3 -16.63 -16.96 1.20
CA VAL A 3 -16.76 -15.49 1.24
C VAL A 3 -16.13 -14.86 2.51
N LYS A 4 -15.84 -15.65 3.55
CA LYS A 4 -15.33 -15.13 4.84
C LYS A 4 -13.80 -15.01 4.93
N TYR A 5 -13.05 -15.72 4.08
CA TYR A 5 -11.58 -15.66 4.08
C TYR A 5 -11.03 -14.39 3.40
N ASN A 6 -11.78 -13.78 2.49
CA ASN A 6 -11.35 -12.57 1.79
C ASN A 6 -11.38 -11.30 2.67
N ILE A 7 -12.26 -11.24 3.68
CA ILE A 7 -12.38 -10.04 4.54
C ILE A 7 -11.21 -9.98 5.54
N VAL A 8 -10.75 -11.13 6.05
CA VAL A 8 -9.62 -11.20 6.99
C VAL A 8 -8.29 -10.97 6.29
N LEU A 9 -8.14 -11.43 5.04
CA LEU A 9 -6.98 -11.12 4.22
C LEU A 9 -6.93 -9.62 3.87
N CYS A 10 -8.08 -9.00 3.61
CA CYS A 10 -8.17 -7.55 3.36
C CYS A 10 -7.82 -6.73 4.61
N LEU A 11 -8.28 -7.13 5.81
CA LEU A 11 -7.96 -6.46 7.09
C LEU A 11 -6.50 -6.63 7.55
N LEU A 12 -5.83 -7.71 7.16
CA LEU A 12 -4.39 -7.90 7.41
C LEU A 12 -3.52 -7.17 6.39
N LEU A 13 -4.02 -6.97 5.16
CA LEU A 13 -3.35 -6.16 4.14
C LEU A 13 -3.50 -4.64 4.37
N THR A 14 -4.48 -4.18 5.14
CA THR A 14 -4.61 -2.76 5.49
C THR A 14 -3.64 -2.24 6.55
N ILE A 15 -2.82 -3.12 7.17
CA ILE A 15 -1.86 -2.72 8.22
C ILE A 15 -0.43 -2.63 7.66
N ALA A 16 -0.21 -3.11 6.45
CA ALA A 16 1.09 -3.05 5.78
C ALA A 16 1.03 -1.98 4.69
N GLU A 17 1.08 -0.72 5.10
CA GLU A 17 1.55 0.43 4.31
C GLU A 17 1.27 1.67 5.17
N VAL A 18 2.22 2.03 6.05
CA VAL A 18 2.41 3.45 6.34
C VAL A 18 3.03 4.00 5.07
N SER A 19 2.20 4.21 4.03
CA SER A 19 2.66 4.79 2.78
C SER A 19 3.19 6.17 3.15
N SER A 20 4.45 6.46 2.81
CA SER A 20 5.01 7.80 3.04
C SER A 20 4.04 8.83 2.47
N TYR A 21 3.61 9.81 3.27
CA TYR A 21 2.55 10.73 2.86
C TYR A 21 3.16 11.83 1.98
N ALA A 22 3.43 11.48 0.72
CA ALA A 22 3.93 12.41 -0.27
C ALA A 22 3.37 12.02 -1.64
N PRO A 23 2.24 12.60 -2.08
CA PRO A 23 1.70 12.38 -3.42
C PRO A 23 2.77 12.68 -4.48
N ILE A 24 2.84 11.80 -5.47
CA ILE A 24 3.79 11.89 -6.58
C ILE A 24 3.21 12.81 -7.65
N GLU A 25 4.00 13.80 -8.01
CA GLU A 25 3.77 14.77 -9.06
C GLU A 25 4.90 14.66 -10.08
N TYR A 26 4.57 14.85 -11.36
CA TYR A 26 5.55 14.76 -12.43
C TYR A 26 5.91 16.13 -12.97
N MET A 27 7.20 16.30 -13.25
CA MET A 27 7.80 17.53 -13.76
C MET A 27 7.21 17.94 -15.13
N ASP A 28 6.97 16.96 -16.00
CA ASP A 28 6.44 17.17 -17.36
C ASP A 28 5.00 17.68 -17.34
N SER A 29 4.18 17.14 -16.44
CA SER A 29 2.77 17.44 -16.27
C SER A 29 2.53 18.81 -15.62
N ASN A 30 3.45 19.22 -14.75
CA ASN A 30 3.41 20.51 -14.04
C ASN A 30 4.29 21.59 -14.70
N CYS A 31 4.77 21.34 -15.93
CA CYS A 31 5.75 22.18 -16.57
C CYS A 31 5.27 23.63 -16.78
N ASN A 32 6.10 24.59 -16.36
CA ASN A 32 5.79 26.03 -16.31
C ASN A 32 4.58 26.39 -15.44
N GLY A 33 4.13 25.46 -14.59
CA GLY A 33 3.05 25.64 -13.64
C GLY A 33 3.54 25.89 -12.22
N THR A 34 2.57 25.90 -11.31
CA THR A 34 2.79 26.02 -9.87
C THR A 34 2.29 24.75 -9.18
N LEU A 35 3.18 24.08 -8.47
CA LEU A 35 2.86 22.99 -7.56
C LEU A 35 2.63 23.56 -6.16
N TYR A 36 1.41 23.41 -5.65
CA TYR A 36 1.05 23.79 -4.29
C TYR A 36 1.35 22.63 -3.33
N VAL A 37 2.18 22.90 -2.33
CA VAL A 37 2.67 21.91 -1.36
C VAL A 37 1.95 22.15 -0.05
N ALA A 38 1.03 21.26 0.33
CA ALA A 38 0.24 21.42 1.56
C ALA A 38 0.84 20.72 2.79
N ALA A 39 1.59 19.65 2.59
CA ALA A 39 2.37 19.00 3.65
C ALA A 39 3.68 18.49 3.05
N ALA A 40 3.58 17.55 2.11
CA ALA A 40 4.69 17.17 1.26
C ALA A 40 4.18 16.69 -0.11
N ASN A 41 5.06 16.75 -1.12
CA ASN A 41 4.86 16.19 -2.45
C ASN A 41 6.19 15.58 -2.91
N ARG A 42 6.14 14.57 -3.77
CA ARG A 42 7.31 14.11 -4.51
C ARG A 42 7.26 14.64 -5.92
N LEU A 43 8.29 15.36 -6.35
CA LEU A 43 8.42 15.79 -7.74
C LEU A 43 9.39 14.88 -8.48
N LYS A 44 8.85 14.14 -9.44
CA LYS A 44 9.60 13.16 -10.23
C LYS A 44 9.79 13.58 -11.66
N LEU A 45 10.93 13.17 -12.21
CA LEU A 45 11.16 13.08 -13.64
C LEU A 45 11.43 11.61 -13.96
N ASP A 46 10.48 10.91 -14.57
CA ASP A 46 10.65 9.51 -14.98
C ASP A 46 11.09 9.44 -16.44
N SER A 47 12.35 9.08 -16.65
CA SER A 47 12.96 8.74 -17.95
C SER A 47 12.64 9.72 -19.11
N TYR A 48 13.47 10.75 -19.22
CA TYR A 48 13.45 11.80 -20.25
C TYR A 48 13.65 11.35 -21.73
N MET A 49 13.58 10.06 -22.05
CA MET A 49 13.76 9.54 -23.43
C MET A 49 12.63 9.86 -24.41
N VAL A 50 11.54 10.51 -23.97
CA VAL A 50 10.34 10.67 -24.77
C VAL A 50 10.34 12.03 -25.48
N ALA A 51 10.24 12.01 -26.81
CA ALA A 51 9.99 13.19 -27.62
C ALA A 51 8.77 13.97 -27.08
N GLY A 52 8.97 15.18 -26.55
CA GLY A 52 7.87 16.03 -26.06
C GLY A 52 8.13 16.80 -24.76
N PHE A 53 9.20 16.51 -24.01
CA PHE A 53 9.54 17.31 -22.83
C PHE A 53 10.16 18.65 -23.25
N SER A 54 9.68 19.76 -22.66
CA SER A 54 10.20 21.11 -22.92
C SER A 54 11.63 21.24 -22.43
N ASP A 55 12.57 21.63 -23.30
CA ASP A 55 14.00 21.76 -23.01
C ASP A 55 14.34 22.70 -21.82
N ASN A 56 13.36 23.48 -21.34
CA ASN A 56 13.50 24.43 -20.24
C ASN A 56 12.35 24.35 -19.24
N CYS A 57 11.94 23.13 -18.90
CA CYS A 57 10.84 22.95 -17.96
C CYS A 57 11.19 23.45 -16.55
N GLN A 58 10.35 24.35 -16.02
CA GLN A 58 10.45 24.84 -14.64
C GLN A 58 9.12 24.63 -13.91
N VAL A 59 9.18 24.21 -12.66
CA VAL A 59 8.02 24.08 -11.78
C VAL A 59 8.23 25.04 -10.61
N GLN A 60 7.28 25.96 -10.43
CA GLN A 60 7.26 26.81 -9.24
C GLN A 60 6.66 26.01 -8.08
N LEU A 61 7.35 25.98 -6.97
CA LEU A 61 6.87 25.39 -5.73
C LEU A 61 6.26 26.50 -4.88
N LYS A 62 5.11 26.25 -4.27
CA LYS A 62 4.46 27.20 -3.37
C LYS A 62 3.88 26.48 -2.16
N ALA A 63 4.25 26.89 -0.96
CA ALA A 63 3.62 26.43 0.26
C ALA A 63 2.12 26.79 0.25
N ALA A 64 1.25 25.86 0.60
CA ALA A 64 -0.19 26.02 0.42
C ALA A 64 -0.85 26.75 1.61
N ASP A 65 -0.25 26.67 2.80
CA ASP A 65 -0.81 27.32 3.98
C ASP A 65 -0.59 28.84 3.98
N VAL A 66 -1.63 29.56 3.55
CA VAL A 66 -1.66 31.03 3.49
C VAL A 66 -1.85 31.71 4.85
N PHE A 67 -2.16 30.96 5.90
CA PHE A 67 -2.40 31.53 7.24
C PHE A 67 -1.11 31.66 8.06
N LYS A 68 -0.04 30.98 7.65
CA LYS A 68 1.26 31.06 8.30
C LYS A 68 2.11 32.17 7.69
N SER A 69 2.66 33.03 8.55
CA SER A 69 3.51 34.15 8.12
C SER A 69 4.99 33.78 7.93
N SER A 70 5.41 32.61 8.45
CA SER A 70 6.80 32.14 8.47
C SER A 70 6.91 30.77 7.78
N ILE A 71 6.46 30.69 6.53
CA ILE A 71 6.41 29.44 5.76
C ILE A 71 7.42 29.42 4.64
N ALA A 72 7.95 28.23 4.38
CA ALA A 72 8.91 27.95 3.31
C ALA A 72 8.67 26.54 2.75
N VAL A 73 9.38 26.21 1.68
CA VAL A 73 9.47 24.86 1.14
C VAL A 73 10.88 24.33 1.33
N ARG A 74 11.00 23.06 1.73
CA ARG A 74 12.26 22.32 1.77
C ARG A 74 12.29 21.33 0.62
N ILE A 75 13.42 21.22 -0.06
CA ILE A 75 13.69 20.18 -1.06
C ILE A 75 14.74 19.24 -0.51
N SER A 76 14.45 17.94 -0.51
CA SER A 76 15.39 16.87 -0.19
C SER A 76 15.51 15.91 -1.39
N PHE A 77 16.71 15.43 -1.66
CA PHE A 77 16.96 14.54 -2.79
C PHE A 77 16.79 13.08 -2.36
N LEU A 78 15.75 12.41 -2.88
CA LEU A 78 15.55 10.99 -2.63
C LEU A 78 16.38 10.14 -3.59
N HIS A 79 16.45 10.54 -4.86
CA HIS A 79 17.24 9.85 -5.88
C HIS A 79 17.54 10.79 -7.06
N VAL A 80 18.76 10.72 -7.59
CA VAL A 80 19.21 11.48 -8.76
C VAL A 80 19.94 10.54 -9.71
N HIS A 81 19.54 10.59 -10.97
CA HIS A 81 20.22 9.97 -12.09
C HIS A 81 20.19 10.96 -13.26
N VAL A 82 21.03 11.98 -13.19
CA VAL A 82 21.12 13.05 -14.19
C VAL A 82 22.58 13.17 -14.63
N PRO A 83 22.99 12.51 -15.72
CA PRO A 83 24.34 12.69 -16.25
C PRO A 83 24.60 14.18 -16.54
N CYS A 84 25.72 14.70 -16.04
CA CYS A 84 26.02 16.14 -16.10
C CYS A 84 26.27 16.68 -17.52
N ASP A 85 26.61 15.80 -18.43
CA ASP A 85 26.70 16.06 -19.87
C ASP A 85 25.32 16.16 -20.53
N GLU A 86 24.29 15.52 -19.97
CA GLU A 86 22.92 15.50 -20.51
C GLU A 86 22.03 16.60 -19.93
N GLY A 87 22.21 16.96 -18.66
CA GLY A 87 21.41 18.02 -18.04
C GLY A 87 21.79 18.36 -16.62
N ILE A 88 21.05 19.32 -16.06
CA ILE A 88 21.27 19.83 -14.72
C ILE A 88 19.95 20.28 -14.09
N ILE A 89 19.78 19.96 -12.81
CA ILE A 89 18.67 20.44 -11.98
C ILE A 89 19.11 21.78 -11.40
N VAL A 90 18.35 22.84 -11.64
CA VAL A 90 18.62 24.19 -11.13
C VAL A 90 17.52 24.55 -10.13
N ILE A 91 17.94 24.90 -8.92
CA ILE A 91 17.06 25.23 -7.80
C ILE A 91 17.25 26.72 -7.45
N ASN A 92 16.14 27.46 -7.44
CA ASN A 92 16.09 28.90 -7.18
C ASN A 92 15.15 29.22 -6.01
N GLY A 93 15.45 30.30 -5.28
CA GLY A 93 14.68 30.73 -4.10
C GLY A 93 15.19 30.16 -2.77
N PHE A 94 16.35 29.51 -2.76
CA PHE A 94 16.94 28.82 -1.61
C PHE A 94 18.26 29.50 -1.21
N GLY A 95 18.23 30.36 -0.20
CA GLY A 95 19.40 31.16 0.24
C GLY A 95 19.91 32.17 -0.79
N THR A 96 21.19 32.57 -0.67
CA THR A 96 21.85 33.57 -1.54
C THR A 96 22.56 32.97 -2.76
N ALA A 97 22.37 31.69 -3.08
CA ALA A 97 22.99 31.06 -4.23
C ALA A 97 21.96 30.23 -5.01
N VAL A 98 21.93 30.43 -6.33
CA VAL A 98 21.38 29.43 -7.25
C VAL A 98 22.17 28.15 -7.03
N THR A 99 21.49 27.07 -6.69
CA THR A 99 22.13 25.76 -6.49
C THR A 99 21.78 24.87 -7.67
N SER A 100 22.80 24.28 -8.28
CA SER A 100 22.64 23.42 -9.45
C SER A 100 23.24 22.05 -9.19
N TRP A 101 22.54 20.99 -9.58
CA TRP A 101 22.91 19.61 -9.28
C TRP A 101 22.78 18.69 -10.49
N CYS A 102 23.76 17.82 -10.68
CA CYS A 102 23.76 16.70 -11.61
C CYS A 102 24.62 15.58 -11.00
N GLY A 103 24.47 14.35 -11.48
CA GLY A 103 25.19 13.18 -11.01
C GLY A 103 24.28 11.98 -10.71
N TYR A 104 24.77 11.08 -9.87
CA TYR A 104 24.12 9.82 -9.54
C TYR A 104 24.06 9.60 -8.02
N GLY A 105 22.96 9.01 -7.55
CA GLY A 105 22.78 8.59 -6.15
C GLY A 105 21.74 9.42 -5.40
N SER A 106 21.78 9.35 -4.08
CA SER A 106 20.81 9.96 -3.17
C SER A 106 21.54 10.89 -2.19
N PRO A 107 21.84 12.14 -2.58
CA PRO A 107 22.59 13.03 -1.71
C PRO A 107 21.76 13.40 -0.48
N SER A 108 22.33 13.24 0.72
CA SER A 108 21.73 13.65 2.00
C SER A 108 21.81 15.17 2.20
N ILE A 109 21.39 15.92 1.20
CA ILE A 109 21.40 17.38 1.19
C ILE A 109 19.96 17.84 1.05
N SER A 110 19.58 18.81 1.89
CA SER A 110 18.31 19.50 1.77
C SER A 110 18.53 21.01 1.63
N PHE A 111 17.62 21.67 0.93
CA PHE A 111 17.61 23.10 0.72
C PHE A 111 16.29 23.67 1.22
N LYS A 112 16.31 24.71 2.06
CA LYS A 112 15.11 25.44 2.50
C LYS A 112 15.00 26.79 1.79
N SER A 113 13.81 27.12 1.29
CA SER A 113 13.57 28.40 0.61
C SER A 113 13.57 29.57 1.60
N LEU A 114 13.86 30.77 1.09
CA LEU A 114 13.80 32.01 1.90
C LEU A 114 12.38 32.55 2.07
N THR A 115 11.50 32.21 1.11
CA THR A 115 10.11 32.64 1.05
C THR A 115 9.20 31.41 1.00
N ASP A 116 7.90 31.63 0.95
CA ASP A 116 6.85 30.62 0.71
C ASP A 116 6.95 29.92 -0.66
N THR A 117 7.95 30.28 -1.46
CA THR A 117 8.08 29.91 -2.87
C THR A 117 9.50 29.48 -3.21
N GLY A 118 9.60 28.51 -4.11
CA GLY A 118 10.85 28.03 -4.68
C GLY A 118 10.65 27.67 -6.14
N THR A 119 11.72 27.35 -6.87
CA THR A 119 11.59 26.86 -8.24
C THR A 119 12.59 25.76 -8.50
N VAL A 120 12.11 24.67 -9.11
CA VAL A 120 12.95 23.60 -9.64
C VAL A 120 12.87 23.67 -11.15
N LYS A 121 14.01 23.79 -11.81
CA LYS A 121 14.13 23.76 -13.26
C LYS A 121 14.98 22.57 -13.66
N PHE A 122 14.56 21.84 -14.67
CA PHE A 122 15.42 20.89 -15.36
C PHE A 122 15.90 21.53 -16.66
N GLN A 123 17.20 21.70 -16.79
CA GLN A 123 17.83 22.24 -17.99
C GLN A 123 18.59 21.14 -18.71
N LYS A 124 18.18 20.86 -19.93
CA LYS A 124 18.88 19.93 -20.82
C LYS A 124 20.12 20.61 -21.41
N ASN A 125 21.23 19.89 -21.52
CA ASN A 125 22.35 20.31 -22.34
C ASN A 125 22.04 20.03 -23.81
N SER A 126 22.51 20.89 -24.73
CA SER A 126 22.25 20.73 -26.16
C SER A 126 22.91 19.45 -26.69
N GLY A 127 22.11 18.48 -27.11
CA GLY A 127 22.58 17.20 -27.65
C GLY A 127 21.46 16.16 -27.82
N VAL A 128 21.74 15.13 -28.62
CA VAL A 128 20.91 13.91 -28.65
C VAL A 128 21.39 13.03 -27.50
N SER A 129 20.65 13.08 -26.40
CA SER A 129 20.91 12.28 -25.20
C SER A 129 20.51 10.83 -25.44
N VAL A 130 21.45 9.89 -25.37
CA VAL A 130 21.18 8.44 -25.46
C VAL A 130 21.04 7.80 -24.07
N PHE A 131 21.09 8.62 -23.02
CA PHE A 131 20.85 8.21 -21.65
C PHE A 131 19.55 8.84 -21.10
N THR A 132 18.82 8.07 -20.30
CA THR A 132 17.64 8.57 -19.57
C THR A 132 18.12 9.42 -18.40
N SER A 133 17.60 10.64 -18.27
CA SER A 133 17.69 11.39 -17.00
C SER A 133 16.44 11.12 -16.17
N SER A 134 16.63 10.91 -14.86
CA SER A 134 15.56 10.82 -13.88
C SER A 134 15.96 11.38 -12.53
N PHE A 135 14.98 11.90 -11.79
CA PHE A 135 15.19 12.32 -10.41
C PHE A 135 13.90 12.18 -9.60
N ASP A 136 14.06 12.16 -8.30
CA ASP A 136 13.00 12.05 -7.32
C ASP A 136 13.31 12.99 -6.15
N LEU A 137 12.55 14.07 -6.06
CA LEU A 137 12.70 15.10 -5.03
C LEU A 137 11.54 14.99 -4.05
N LEU A 138 11.84 15.00 -2.77
CA LEU A 138 10.86 15.26 -1.72
C LEU A 138 10.77 16.77 -1.51
N ILE A 139 9.55 17.29 -1.53
CA ILE A 139 9.27 18.70 -1.28
C ILE A 139 8.36 18.78 -0.07
N THR A 140 8.79 19.46 0.98
CA THR A 140 8.10 19.54 2.26
C THR A 140 7.72 21.00 2.55
N GLU A 141 6.49 21.24 2.97
CA GLU A 141 6.08 22.53 3.55
C GLU A 141 6.65 22.63 4.97
N VAL A 142 7.36 23.72 5.27
CA VAL A 142 7.98 23.94 6.57
C VAL A 142 7.58 25.30 7.13
N ASN A 143 7.26 25.35 8.41
CA ASN A 143 7.05 26.59 9.16
C ASN A 143 8.29 26.85 10.04
N TYR A 144 8.97 27.98 9.86
CA TYR A 144 10.16 28.35 10.64
C TYR A 144 9.85 29.35 11.76
N GLY A 145 8.56 29.55 12.07
CA GLY A 145 8.07 30.37 13.18
C GLY A 145 7.73 29.54 14.41
N PHE A 146 6.63 29.90 15.08
CA PHE A 146 6.09 29.11 16.18
C PHE A 146 5.32 27.91 15.63
N CYS A 147 5.59 26.72 16.16
CA CYS A 147 4.87 25.51 15.76
C CYS A 147 3.45 25.51 16.33
N ASP A 148 2.48 25.20 15.48
CA ASP A 148 1.10 24.99 15.91
C ASP A 148 0.93 23.63 16.61
N THR A 149 -0.20 23.46 17.30
CA THR A 149 -0.51 22.19 18.02
C THR A 149 -0.62 20.97 17.10
N THR A 150 -0.84 21.19 15.80
CA THR A 150 -0.89 20.17 14.75
C THR A 150 0.46 19.93 14.07
N GLU A 151 1.50 20.65 14.48
CA GLU A 151 2.84 20.55 13.91
C GLU A 151 3.80 19.81 14.85
N PHE A 152 4.82 19.23 14.25
CA PHE A 152 5.95 18.62 14.93
C PHE A 152 7.14 19.57 14.80
N GLN A 153 7.80 19.86 15.92
CA GLN A 153 9.00 20.68 15.95
C GLN A 153 10.23 19.79 15.74
N CYS A 154 10.91 20.01 14.62
CA CYS A 154 12.20 19.41 14.29
C CYS A 154 13.31 19.92 15.22
N ASP A 155 14.41 19.17 15.34
CA ASP A 155 15.57 19.56 16.16
C ASP A 155 16.25 20.85 15.65
N ASN A 156 16.19 21.09 14.34
CA ASN A 156 16.65 22.33 13.70
C ASN A 156 15.72 23.53 13.90
N GLY A 157 14.60 23.35 14.60
CA GLY A 157 13.65 24.39 14.96
C GLY A 157 12.54 24.66 13.94
N ASP A 158 12.56 24.00 12.77
CA ASP A 158 11.44 24.07 11.84
C ASP A 158 10.25 23.21 12.31
N CYS A 159 9.07 23.51 11.81
CA CYS A 159 7.83 22.81 12.10
C CYS A 159 7.28 22.18 10.83
N ILE A 160 6.86 20.91 10.92
CA ILE A 160 6.25 20.16 9.83
C ILE A 160 4.90 19.57 10.28
N ASN A 161 4.08 19.07 9.35
CA ASN A 161 2.83 18.42 9.70
C ASN A 161 3.06 17.16 10.57
N LYS A 162 2.54 17.17 11.80
CA LYS A 162 2.79 16.11 12.78
C LYS A 162 2.17 14.77 12.43
N ILE A 163 1.02 14.73 11.77
CA ILE A 163 0.30 13.47 11.55
C ILE A 163 0.82 12.77 10.29
N LEU A 164 1.17 13.56 9.29
CA LEU A 164 1.45 13.08 7.95
C LEU A 164 2.94 12.83 7.71
N LEU A 165 3.82 13.58 8.38
CA LEU A 165 5.25 13.64 8.04
C LEU A 165 6.19 13.11 9.13
N THR A 166 5.68 12.68 10.29
CA THR A 166 6.52 11.97 11.27
C THR A 166 6.38 10.48 11.07
N CYS A 167 7.51 9.77 11.07
CA CYS A 167 7.56 8.32 10.94
C CYS A 167 6.96 7.82 9.62
N ASP A 168 7.06 8.63 8.57
CA ASP A 168 6.60 8.33 7.21
C ASP A 168 7.73 7.72 6.34
N GLY A 169 8.94 7.65 6.90
CA GLY A 169 10.13 7.08 6.26
C GLY A 169 10.91 8.07 5.39
N ASN A 170 10.52 9.35 5.38
CA ASN A 170 11.24 10.39 4.68
C ASN A 170 11.81 11.41 5.67
N ASN A 171 12.95 12.01 5.33
CA ASN A 171 13.52 13.10 6.10
C ASN A 171 12.87 14.44 5.71
N ASN A 172 11.71 14.74 6.30
CA ASN A 172 10.97 15.99 6.07
C ASN A 172 11.59 17.14 6.89
N CYS A 173 12.17 16.84 8.05
CA CYS A 173 12.86 17.85 8.87
C CYS A 173 14.21 18.30 8.29
N GLY A 174 14.80 17.57 7.35
CA GLY A 174 16.16 17.82 6.84
C GLY A 174 17.28 17.49 7.84
N ASP A 175 16.96 17.07 9.05
CA ASP A 175 17.86 16.64 10.12
C ASP A 175 17.51 15.24 10.70
N ASP A 176 16.56 14.54 10.08
CA ASP A 176 16.04 13.21 10.45
C ASP A 176 15.33 13.14 11.81
N SER A 177 15.04 14.27 12.47
CA SER A 177 14.39 14.27 13.79
C SER A 177 12.93 13.78 13.75
N ASP A 178 12.25 13.89 12.60
CA ASP A 178 10.91 13.35 12.35
C ASP A 178 10.86 11.82 12.23
N GLU A 179 12.02 11.18 12.02
CA GLU A 179 12.19 9.73 11.89
C GLU A 179 12.93 9.12 13.09
N ALA A 180 13.14 9.91 14.15
CA ALA A 180 13.86 9.46 15.32
C ALA A 180 13.15 8.29 16.02
N ALA A 181 13.92 7.24 16.34
CA ALA A 181 13.40 6.01 16.96
C ALA A 181 12.64 6.25 18.29
N GLY A 182 12.98 7.31 19.03
CA GLY A 182 12.30 7.71 20.26
C GLY A 182 10.89 8.30 20.07
N ILE A 183 10.54 8.67 18.83
CA ILE A 183 9.25 9.25 18.47
C ILE A 183 8.43 8.21 17.68
N CYS A 184 9.09 7.45 16.81
CA CYS A 184 8.49 6.40 15.98
C CYS A 184 8.22 5.06 16.69
N ILE A 185 8.07 5.10 18.01
CA ILE A 185 7.88 3.92 18.87
C ILE A 185 6.61 3.13 18.51
N TRP A 186 5.60 3.80 17.93
CA TRP A 186 4.26 3.23 17.76
C TRP A 186 4.01 2.52 16.42
N THR A 187 4.91 2.56 15.44
CA THR A 187 4.49 2.23 14.07
C THR A 187 4.50 0.75 13.70
N TYR A 188 5.18 -0.16 14.40
CA TYR A 188 5.23 -1.56 13.91
C TYR A 188 5.07 -2.67 14.96
N PRO A 189 5.85 -2.72 16.06
CA PRO A 189 5.77 -3.87 16.96
C PRO A 189 4.51 -3.85 17.84
N VAL A 190 3.98 -2.67 18.18
CA VAL A 190 2.84 -2.55 19.09
C VAL A 190 1.52 -2.84 18.37
N ILE A 191 1.32 -2.30 17.17
CA ILE A 191 0.08 -2.53 16.39
C ILE A 191 0.00 -3.99 15.93
N VAL A 192 1.12 -4.57 15.48
CA VAL A 192 1.20 -6.00 15.14
C VAL A 192 1.02 -6.87 16.39
N GLY A 193 1.59 -6.49 17.53
CA GLY A 193 1.40 -7.19 18.80
C GLY A 193 -0.04 -7.18 19.32
N VAL A 194 -0.72 -6.03 19.23
CA VAL A 194 -2.12 -5.88 19.64
C VAL A 194 -3.06 -6.63 18.71
N SER A 195 -2.83 -6.58 17.39
CA SER A 195 -3.66 -7.30 16.40
C SER A 195 -3.51 -8.82 16.51
N LEU A 196 -2.27 -9.34 16.63
CA LEU A 196 -2.04 -10.77 16.86
C LEU A 196 -2.57 -11.24 18.23
N GLY A 197 -2.40 -10.43 19.27
CA GLY A 197 -2.92 -10.70 20.61
C GLY A 197 -4.45 -10.78 20.64
N ALA A 198 -5.13 -9.86 19.95
CA ALA A 198 -6.59 -9.87 19.85
C ALA A 198 -7.10 -11.12 19.11
N VAL A 199 -6.49 -11.48 17.98
CA VAL A 199 -6.86 -12.69 17.21
C VAL A 199 -6.68 -13.96 18.06
N GLY A 200 -5.55 -14.07 18.77
CA GLY A 200 -5.30 -15.18 19.69
C GLY A 200 -6.31 -15.26 20.83
N PHE A 201 -6.67 -14.12 21.43
CA PHE A 201 -7.66 -14.03 22.50
C PHE A 201 -9.07 -14.46 22.04
N PHE A 202 -9.51 -14.01 20.87
CA PHE A 202 -10.79 -14.43 20.29
C PHE A 202 -10.80 -15.93 19.97
N ALA A 203 -9.71 -16.48 19.44
CA ALA A 203 -9.60 -17.92 19.18
C ALA A 203 -9.71 -18.74 20.49
N MET A 204 -9.06 -18.29 21.57
CA MET A 204 -9.14 -18.92 22.89
C MET A 204 -10.55 -18.88 23.47
N ILE A 205 -11.27 -17.76 23.32
CA ILE A 205 -12.68 -17.65 23.73
C ILE A 205 -13.54 -18.65 22.97
N VAL A 206 -13.38 -18.76 21.64
CA VAL A 206 -14.14 -19.71 20.82
C VAL A 206 -13.88 -21.15 21.26
N VAL A 207 -12.61 -21.53 21.49
CA VAL A 207 -12.24 -22.87 21.99
C VAL A 207 -12.85 -23.13 23.37
N CYS A 208 -12.79 -22.17 24.30
CA CYS A 208 -13.44 -22.26 25.60
C CYS A 208 -14.96 -22.46 25.47
N VAL A 209 -15.64 -21.67 24.62
CA VAL A 209 -17.09 -21.81 24.41
C VAL A 209 -17.43 -23.18 23.81
N VAL A 210 -16.69 -23.64 22.81
CA VAL A 210 -16.91 -24.95 22.16
C VAL A 210 -16.68 -26.09 23.15
N THR A 211 -15.61 -26.06 23.94
CA THR A 211 -15.31 -27.08 24.95
C THR A 211 -16.34 -27.10 26.08
N LEU A 212 -16.78 -25.94 26.55
CA LEU A 212 -17.86 -25.83 27.55
C LEU A 212 -19.20 -26.35 27.00
N ARG A 213 -19.55 -26.02 25.75
CA ARG A 213 -20.74 -26.56 25.06
C ARG A 213 -20.65 -28.08 24.88
N TYR A 214 -19.48 -28.60 24.53
CA TYR A 214 -19.23 -30.03 24.39
C TYR A 214 -19.38 -30.78 25.72
N ARG A 215 -18.77 -30.27 26.80
CA ARG A 215 -18.91 -30.81 28.16
C ARG A 215 -20.37 -30.82 28.61
N LYS A 216 -21.11 -29.72 28.39
CA LYS A 216 -22.54 -29.64 28.75
C LYS A 216 -23.38 -30.68 27.99
N ARG A 217 -23.14 -30.87 26.68
CA ARG A 217 -23.83 -31.89 25.88
C ARG A 217 -23.59 -33.31 26.41
N ARG A 218 -22.36 -33.66 26.75
CA ARG A 218 -22.04 -34.99 27.32
C ARG A 218 -22.83 -35.29 28.59
N VAL A 219 -22.96 -34.32 29.50
CA VAL A 219 -23.72 -34.51 30.74
C VAL A 219 -25.21 -34.78 30.46
N TYR A 220 -25.82 -34.09 29.49
CA TYR A 220 -27.21 -34.36 29.09
C TYR A 220 -27.41 -35.74 28.45
N THR A 221 -26.41 -36.27 27.75
CA THR A 221 -26.51 -37.61 27.12
C THR A 221 -26.47 -38.74 28.14
N HIS A 222 -25.76 -38.59 29.27
CA HIS A 222 -25.68 -39.64 30.29
C HIS A 222 -26.95 -39.80 31.16
N GLN A 223 -27.86 -38.81 31.22
CA GLN A 223 -29.13 -38.94 31.94
C GLN A 223 -30.24 -39.66 31.17
N ASN A 224 -30.12 -39.84 29.85
CA ASN A 224 -31.18 -40.42 29.01
C ASN A 224 -31.03 -41.94 28.74
N ILE A 225 -30.04 -42.61 29.34
CA ILE A 225 -29.78 -44.06 29.16
C ILE A 225 -30.18 -44.85 30.43
N ALA A 226 -31.22 -44.43 31.14
CA ALA A 226 -31.75 -45.16 32.30
C ALA A 226 -33.29 -45.21 32.27
N GLN A 227 -33.85 -46.00 31.35
CA GLN A 227 -35.24 -46.45 31.40
C GLN A 227 -35.30 -47.93 31.00
N PRO A 228 -35.84 -48.84 31.85
CA PRO A 228 -35.88 -50.27 31.57
C PRO A 228 -37.00 -50.65 30.59
N PHE A 229 -36.72 -51.68 29.80
CA PHE A 229 -37.53 -52.21 28.70
C PHE A 229 -38.75 -53.00 29.24
N TYR A 230 -39.97 -52.63 28.85
CA TYR A 230 -41.17 -53.47 29.01
C TYR A 230 -41.75 -53.81 27.63
N ILE A 231 -41.96 -55.11 27.40
CA ILE A 231 -42.51 -55.67 26.16
C ILE A 231 -44.04 -55.52 26.17
N GLN A 232 -44.65 -55.07 25.06
CA GLN A 232 -46.09 -55.12 24.85
C GLN A 232 -46.50 -56.05 23.68
N PRO A 233 -47.65 -56.75 23.77
CA PRO A 233 -48.13 -57.67 22.75
C PRO A 233 -49.01 -57.00 21.67
N HIS A 234 -49.09 -57.66 20.52
CA HIS A 234 -49.85 -57.29 19.32
C HIS A 234 -51.38 -57.27 19.51
N GLN A 235 -52.09 -56.41 18.75
CA GLN A 235 -53.09 -56.82 17.73
C GLN A 235 -53.68 -55.63 16.94
N GLN A 236 -53.84 -55.84 15.62
CA GLN A 236 -54.49 -54.96 14.62
C GLN A 236 -56.02 -55.02 14.72
N TYR A 237 -56.74 -54.03 14.17
CA TYR A 237 -57.81 -54.16 13.15
C TYR A 237 -58.56 -52.83 12.94
N GLY A 238 -59.08 -52.59 11.72
CA GLY A 238 -60.16 -51.63 11.44
C GLY A 238 -59.89 -50.59 10.34
N VAL A 239 -60.70 -50.55 9.28
CA VAL A 239 -60.43 -50.00 7.94
C VAL A 239 -61.51 -48.99 7.49
N LYS A 240 -61.07 -47.81 6.98
CA LYS A 240 -61.64 -46.88 5.94
C LYS A 240 -63.04 -46.22 6.20
N PRO A 241 -63.44 -45.09 5.52
CA PRO A 241 -63.01 -44.60 4.19
C PRO A 241 -62.83 -43.06 4.00
N GLN A 242 -62.15 -42.66 2.91
CA GLN A 242 -62.41 -41.39 2.21
C GLN A 242 -62.34 -41.59 0.68
N GLN A 243 -63.40 -41.16 -0.02
CA GLN A 243 -63.50 -40.89 -1.47
C GLN A 243 -63.42 -39.36 -1.67
N GLN A 244 -63.11 -38.74 -2.80
CA GLN A 244 -62.39 -38.98 -4.06
C GLN A 244 -62.41 -37.61 -4.79
N TYR A 245 -61.67 -37.49 -5.91
CA TYR A 245 -61.57 -36.39 -6.90
C TYR A 245 -60.35 -35.48 -6.71
N GLY A 246 -59.44 -35.31 -7.69
CA GLY A 246 -59.35 -35.90 -9.03
C GLY A 246 -58.17 -35.28 -9.81
N VAL A 247 -57.39 -36.18 -10.43
CA VAL A 247 -56.72 -36.14 -11.76
C VAL A 247 -55.58 -35.14 -12.06
N GLN A 248 -54.32 -35.62 -11.90
CA GLN A 248 -53.28 -36.01 -12.91
C GLN A 248 -53.23 -35.31 -14.31
N PRO A 249 -52.13 -35.41 -15.12
CA PRO A 249 -50.98 -36.34 -15.02
C PRO A 249 -49.56 -35.74 -15.30
N GLN A 250 -48.54 -36.46 -14.83
CA GLN A 250 -47.23 -36.56 -15.51
C GLN A 250 -46.83 -38.04 -15.54
N LEU A 251 -46.76 -38.61 -16.74
CA LEU A 251 -46.00 -39.81 -17.14
C LEU A 251 -44.84 -39.31 -18.01
N GLN A 252 -43.72 -39.98 -18.27
CA GLN A 252 -42.85 -41.01 -17.67
C GLN A 252 -41.73 -41.20 -18.73
N TYR A 253 -40.59 -41.81 -18.33
CA TYR A 253 -39.50 -42.39 -19.15
C TYR A 253 -38.36 -41.42 -19.54
N GLY A 254 -37.07 -41.76 -19.49
CA GLY A 254 -36.37 -43.02 -19.24
C GLY A 254 -35.11 -43.13 -20.15
N GLY A 255 -34.01 -43.70 -19.65
CA GLY A 255 -32.80 -44.17 -20.40
C GLY A 255 -31.68 -43.12 -20.58
N GLN A 256 -30.42 -43.31 -20.13
CA GLN A 256 -29.31 -44.15 -20.67
C GLN A 256 -28.95 -43.78 -22.15
N GLN A 257 -27.71 -43.56 -22.64
CA GLN A 257 -26.33 -43.87 -22.21
C GLN A 257 -25.29 -43.28 -23.23
N PHE A 258 -23.99 -43.22 -22.86
CA PHE A 258 -22.72 -43.18 -23.64
C PHE A 258 -22.17 -41.92 -24.38
N ALA A 259 -20.87 -41.61 -24.10
CA ALA A 259 -19.69 -41.57 -25.00
C ALA A 259 -18.58 -40.69 -24.35
N GLU A 260 -17.39 -41.17 -23.99
CA GLU A 260 -16.18 -41.54 -24.78
C GLU A 260 -15.26 -40.32 -25.11
N GLY A 261 -13.98 -40.37 -24.71
CA GLY A 261 -12.97 -39.34 -25.01
C GLY A 261 -11.67 -39.42 -24.18
N THR A 262 -10.64 -40.00 -24.78
CA THR A 262 -9.26 -40.32 -24.33
C THR A 262 -8.30 -39.12 -24.09
N PRO A 263 -7.24 -39.26 -23.24
CA PRO A 263 -6.03 -38.43 -23.31
C PRO A 263 -4.86 -39.14 -24.01
N SER A 264 -4.06 -38.41 -24.78
CA SER A 264 -2.81 -38.89 -25.40
C SER A 264 -1.58 -38.14 -24.86
N TYR A 265 -0.47 -38.86 -24.80
CA TYR A 265 0.83 -38.52 -24.20
C TYR A 265 1.89 -38.72 -25.30
N GLN A 266 2.98 -37.94 -25.37
CA GLN A 266 4.29 -38.44 -25.82
C GLN A 266 5.46 -37.54 -25.37
N GLU A 267 6.46 -38.19 -24.77
CA GLU A 267 7.85 -37.75 -24.58
C GLU A 267 8.67 -37.87 -25.89
N SER A 268 9.80 -37.16 -25.97
CA SER A 268 11.04 -37.70 -26.59
C SER A 268 12.29 -36.86 -26.24
N ILE A 269 13.45 -37.51 -26.33
CA ILE A 269 14.71 -37.26 -25.61
C ILE A 269 15.87 -37.06 -26.62
N THR A 270 16.61 -35.92 -26.56
CA THR A 270 18.06 -35.65 -26.91
C THR A 270 18.61 -35.97 -28.34
N PRO A 271 19.89 -35.68 -28.76
CA PRO A 271 21.08 -35.08 -28.09
C PRO A 271 22.00 -34.08 -28.91
N THR A 272 22.98 -33.44 -28.24
CA THR A 272 24.35 -32.95 -28.71
C THR A 272 24.43 -31.89 -29.85
N ALA A 273 25.42 -30.97 -30.01
CA ALA A 273 26.73 -30.64 -29.41
C ALA A 273 27.20 -29.21 -29.85
N ILE A 274 28.00 -28.55 -29.00
CA ILE A 274 29.26 -27.79 -29.24
C ILE A 274 29.41 -26.88 -30.49
N SER A 275 29.67 -25.57 -30.27
CA SER A 275 30.95 -24.91 -30.69
C SER A 275 31.06 -23.44 -30.26
N PHE A 276 32.27 -23.10 -29.79
CA PHE A 276 32.86 -21.80 -29.50
C PHE A 276 32.88 -20.85 -30.71
N LEU A 277 32.95 -19.53 -30.45
CA LEU A 277 33.98 -18.64 -31.02
C LEU A 277 34.01 -17.27 -30.31
N GLN A 278 35.16 -16.97 -29.72
CA GLN A 278 35.62 -15.61 -29.44
C GLN A 278 36.06 -14.95 -30.76
N LYS A 279 35.71 -13.69 -30.95
CA LYS A 279 36.66 -12.65 -31.40
C LYS A 279 36.17 -11.27 -31.01
#